data_AF-A0A257K8F4-F1
#
_entry.id   AF-A0A257K8F4-F1
#
_cell.length_a   1.000
_cell.length_b   1.000
_cell.length_c   1.000
_cell.angle_alpha   90.00
_cell.angle_beta   90.00
_cell.angle_gamma   90.00
#
_symmetry.space_group_name_H-M   'P 1'
#
loop_
_entity.id
_entity.type
_entity.pdbx_description
1 polymer ?
#
loop_
_entity_poly.entity_id
_entity_poly.type
_entity_poly.pdbx_seq_one_letter_code
_entity_poly.pdbx_strand_id
1 'polypeptide(L)' 'METLIINAKNASSAKFILELVTKLGESGKILSKEEKEDFFLGSLMDAEKTNEKVSRETIFKKLKSLN' A
#
# COMPACT_ATOMS: atom_id res chain seq x y z
N MET A 1 0.64 7.73 15.23
CA MET A 1 0.12 6.39 14.92
C MET A 1 1.23 5.68 14.17
N GLU A 2 1.82 4.67 14.77
CA GLU A 2 2.79 3.82 14.08
C GLU A 2 2.04 2.67 13.41
N THR A 3 2.41 2.32 12.18
CA THR A 3 1.72 1.30 11.39
C THR A 3 2.69 0.16 11.08
N LEU A 4 2.30 -1.05 11.46
CA LEU A 4 3.07 -2.27 11.21
C LEU A 4 2.37 -3.12 10.15
N ILE A 5 3.07 -3.42 9.05
CA ILE A 5 2.57 -4.27 7.97
C ILE A 5 3.42 -5.53 7.90
N ILE A 6 2.76 -6.69 7.95
CA ILE A 6 3.43 -7.99 7.96
C ILE A 6 2.94 -8.83 6.78
N ASN A 7 3.85 -9.17 5.88
CA ASN A 7 3.59 -10.10 4.78
C ASN A 7 3.73 -11.55 5.27
N ALA A 8 2.63 -12.14 5.74
CA ALA A 8 2.61 -13.55 6.12
C ALA A 8 2.67 -14.48 4.89
N LYS A 9 3.43 -15.56 4.98
CA LYS A 9 3.62 -16.52 3.88
C LYS A 9 2.38 -17.37 3.58
N ASN A 10 1.50 -17.55 4.56
CA ASN A 10 0.27 -18.33 4.43
C ASN A 10 -0.80 -17.83 5.42
N ALA A 11 -2.04 -18.26 5.20
CA ALA A 11 -3.19 -17.84 6.00
C ALA A 11 -3.09 -18.25 7.48
N SER A 12 -2.51 -19.42 7.79
CA SER A 12 -2.34 -19.87 9.18
C SER A 12 -1.39 -18.99 9.97
N SER A 13 -0.26 -18.60 9.37
CA SER A 13 0.68 -17.65 9.98
C SER A 13 0.03 -16.28 10.16
N ALA A 14 -0.77 -15.81 9.20
CA ALA A 14 -1.47 -14.53 9.33
C ALA A 14 -2.44 -14.50 10.52
N LYS A 15 -3.21 -15.59 10.70
CA LYS A 15 -4.12 -15.74 11.86
C LYS A 15 -3.36 -15.78 13.18
N PHE A 16 -2.27 -16.56 13.26
CA PHE A 16 -1.45 -16.64 14.46
C PHE A 16 -0.88 -15.28 14.87
N ILE A 17 -0.38 -14.51 13.90
CA ILE A 17 0.14 -13.17 14.14
C ILE A 17 -0.97 -12.23 14.61
N LEU A 18 -2.16 -12.28 13.99
CA LEU A 18 -3.30 -11.48 14.41
C LEU A 18 -3.71 -11.77 15.86
N GLU A 19 -3.75 -13.05 16.25
CA GLU A 19 -4.04 -13.47 17.62
C GLU A 19 -2.99 -12.95 18.61
N LEU A 20 -1.71 -12.98 18.23
CA LEU A 20 -0.62 -12.46 19.06
C LEU A 20 -0.75 -10.95 19.27
N VAL A 21 -0.99 -10.20 18.19
CA VAL A 21 -1.19 -8.74 18.24
C VAL A 21 -2.40 -8.38 19.11
N THR A 22 -3.51 -9.12 18.94
CA THR A 22 -4.71 -8.95 19.77
C THR A 22 -4.42 -9.20 21.26
N LYS A 23 -3.61 -10.23 21.58
CA LYS A 23 -3.22 -10.55 22.96
C LYS A 23 -2.31 -9.49 23.58
N LEU A 24 -1.52 -8.78 22.77
CA LEU A 24 -0.69 -7.66 23.22
C LEU A 24 -1.50 -6.38 23.48
N GLY A 25 -2.80 -6.38 23.17
CA GLY A 25 -3.68 -5.21 23.31
C GLY A 25 -3.72 -4.32 22.07
N GLU A 26 -3.09 -4.73 20.99
CA GLU A 26 -3.01 -4.00 19.73
C GLU A 26 -4.09 -4.44 18.74
N SER A 27 -4.52 -3.55 17.85
CA SER A 27 -5.49 -3.88 16.80
C SER A 27 -4.80 -4.31 15.50
N GLY A 28 -5.15 -5.49 14.98
CA GLY A 28 -4.70 -5.96 13.67
C GLY A 28 -5.88 -6.25 12.73
N LYS A 29 -5.62 -6.20 11.42
CA LYS A 29 -6.58 -6.61 10.38
C LYS A 29 -5.85 -7.37 9.28
N ILE A 30 -6.46 -8.43 8.76
CA ILE A 30 -6.01 -9.07 7.52
C ILE A 30 -6.63 -8.28 6.35
N LEU A 31 -5.77 -7.72 5.50
CA LEU A 31 -6.20 -6.94 4.35
C LEU A 31 -6.80 -7.83 3.26
N SER A 32 -7.84 -7.33 2.58
CA SER A 32 -8.35 -7.92 1.34
C SER A 32 -7.32 -7.81 0.21
N LYS A 33 -7.59 -8.48 -0.90
CA LYS A 33 -6.77 -8.34 -2.10
C LYS A 33 -6.80 -6.92 -2.65
N GLU A 34 -7.98 -6.28 -2.71
CA GLU A 34 -8.07 -4.88 -3.18
C GLU A 34 -7.33 -3.93 -2.23
N GLU A 35 -7.54 -4.07 -0.92
CA GLU A 35 -6.85 -3.24 0.08
C GLU A 35 -5.32 -3.37 -0.01
N LYS A 36 -4.83 -4.57 -0.34
CA LYS A 36 -3.42 -4.84 -0.56
C LYS A 36 -2.92 -4.13 -1.83
N GLU A 37 -3.62 -4.28 -2.95
CA GLU A 37 -3.26 -3.63 -4.22
C GLU A 37 -3.23 -2.11 -4.10
N ASP A 38 -4.26 -1.52 -3.47
CA ASP A 38 -4.35 -0.09 -3.22
C ASP A 38 -3.20 0.41 -2.36
N PHE A 39 -2.85 -0.32 -1.29
CA PHE A 39 -1.73 0.04 -0.43
C PHE A 39 -0.39 0.04 -1.19
N PHE A 40 -0.12 -1.00 -1.99
CA PHE A 40 1.12 -1.09 -2.76
C PHE A 40 1.17 -0.02 -3.85
N LEU A 41 0.06 0.23 -4.55
CA LEU A 41 -0.01 1.29 -5.55
C LEU A 41 0.23 2.65 -4.93
N GLY A 42 -0.42 2.97 -3.81
CA GLY A 42 -0.20 4.20 -3.06
C GLY A 42 1.26 4.38 -2.64
N SER A 43 1.88 3.31 -2.14
CA SER A 43 3.30 3.33 -1.75
C SER A 43 4.24 3.60 -2.92
N LEU A 44 3.96 3.02 -4.09
CA LEU A 44 4.73 3.28 -5.31
C LEU A 44 4.52 4.72 -5.81
N MET A 45 3.29 5.22 -5.76
CA MET A 45 2.98 6.60 -6.15
C MET A 45 3.66 7.62 -5.25
N ASP A 46 3.68 7.38 -3.93
CA ASP A 46 4.33 8.26 -2.97
C ASP A 46 5.86 8.25 -3.11
N ALA A 47 6.46 7.10 -3.43
CA ALA A 47 7.90 7.01 -3.69
C ALA A 47 8.33 7.84 -4.91
N GLU A 48 7.50 7.91 -5.94
CA GLU A 48 7.77 8.62 -7.20
C GLU A 48 7.21 10.06 -7.22
N LYS A 49 6.60 10.51 -6.12
CA LYS A 49 5.92 11.79 -6.06
C LYS A 49 6.92 12.95 -6.02
N THR A 50 6.91 13.77 -7.06
CA THR A 50 7.80 14.94 -7.17
C THR A 50 7.29 16.18 -6.42
N ASN A 51 6.07 16.12 -5.85
CA ASN A 51 5.33 17.24 -5.25
C ASN A 51 5.02 18.43 -6.19
N GLU A 52 5.34 18.31 -7.48
CA GLU A 52 5.00 19.31 -8.49
C GLU A 52 3.62 19.04 -9.08
N LYS A 53 2.81 20.10 -9.22
CA LYS A 53 1.53 20.02 -9.92
C LYS A 53 1.72 20.45 -11.38
N VAL A 54 1.49 19.53 -12.29
CA VAL A 54 1.55 19.80 -13.74
C VAL A 54 0.16 19.80 -14.35
N SER A 55 -0.01 20.57 -15.43
CA SER A 55 -1.28 20.63 -16.15
C SER A 55 -1.55 19.35 -16.93
N ARG A 56 -2.83 19.10 -17.23
CA ARG A 56 -3.26 17.94 -18.03
C ARG A 56 -2.53 17.91 -19.38
N GLU A 57 -2.40 19.05 -20.04
CA GLU A 57 -1.73 19.16 -21.36
C GLU A 57 -0.28 18.68 -21.28
N THR A 58 0.42 19.05 -20.21
CA THR A 58 1.82 18.65 -19.96
C THR A 58 1.94 17.13 -19.80
N ILE A 59 1.03 16.52 -19.05
CA ILE A 59 0.97 15.06 -18.84
C ILE A 59 0.72 14.35 -20.17
N PHE A 60 -0.31 14.75 -20.92
CA PHE A 60 -0.67 14.11 -22.17
C PHE A 60 0.39 14.28 -23.27
N LYS A 61 1.14 15.39 -23.26
CA LYS A 61 2.29 15.57 -24.15
C LYS A 61 3.39 14.54 -23.87
N LYS A 62 3.75 14.34 -22.60
CA LYS A 62 4.76 13.35 -22.20
C LYS A 62 4.33 11.92 -22.52
N LEU A 63 3.07 11.56 -22.22
CA LEU A 63 2.55 10.22 -22.50
C LEU A 63 2.53 9.90 -24.00
N LYS A 64 2.22 10.88 -24.86
CA LYS A 64 2.22 10.69 -26.32
C LYS A 64 3.62 10.61 -26.91
N SER A 65 4.63 11.22 -26.30
CA SER A 65 6.02 11.13 -26.76
C SER A 65 6.76 9.86 -26.32
N LEU A 66 6.13 9.05 -25.46
CA LEU A 66 6.63 7.75 -25.00
C LEU A 66 6.13 6.58 -25.88
N ASN A 67 5.22 6.86 -26.82
CA ASN A 67 4.82 5.97 -27.92
C ASN A 67 5.59 6.33 -29.19
#